data_AF-A0A917D4I1-F1
#
_entry.id   AF-A0A917D4I1-F1
#
_cell.length_a   1.000
_cell.length_b   1.000
_cell.length_c   1.000
_cell.angle_alpha   90.00
_cell.angle_beta   90.00
_cell.angle_gamma   90.00
#
_symmetry.space_group_name_H-M   'P 1'
#
loop_
_entity.id
_entity.type
_entity.pdbx_description
1 polymer ?
#
loop_
_entity_poly.entity_id
_entity_poly.type
_entity_poly.pdbx_seq_one_letter_code
_entity_poly.pdbx_strand_id
1 'polypeptide(L)'
;MPVGIIAERLELSQPQTSKHLRVLAEAGLVQVEPSANKRIYQLRTVPLQELETWLQTYRRMWEEKFDNLDDYLHQLQQVDNNKDHKE
;
A
#
# COMPACT_ATOMS: atom_id res chain seq x y z
N MET A 1 -22.07 -6.22 1.57
CA MET A 1 -23.03 -5.19 2.04
C MET A 1 -23.73 -4.53 0.85
N PRO A 2 -25.03 -4.18 0.94
CA PRO A 2 -25.72 -3.37 -0.07
C PRO A 2 -25.15 -1.95 -0.16
N VAL A 3 -25.23 -1.32 -1.33
CA VAL A 3 -24.68 0.04 -1.55
C VAL A 3 -25.25 1.10 -0.60
N GLY A 4 -26.54 1.03 -0.24
CA GLY A 4 -27.15 2.01 0.66
C GLY A 4 -26.52 2.00 2.06
N ILE A 5 -26.23 0.80 2.59
CA ILE A 5 -25.55 0.65 3.89
C ILE A 5 -24.10 1.15 3.81
N ILE A 6 -23.43 0.93 2.68
CA ILE A 6 -22.05 1.42 2.48
C ILE A 6 -22.05 2.95 2.41
N ALA A 7 -23.00 3.54 1.69
CA ALA A 7 -23.14 4.98 1.56
C ALA A 7 -23.40 5.66 2.93
N GLU A 8 -24.30 5.08 3.71
CA GLU A 8 -24.60 5.54 5.08
C GLU A 8 -23.37 5.46 5.99
N ARG A 9 -22.67 4.32 6.01
CA ARG A 9 -21.48 4.13 6.86
C ARG A 9 -20.29 5.02 6.48
N LEU A 10 -20.21 5.43 5.21
CA LEU A 10 -19.15 6.30 4.71
C LEU A 10 -19.57 7.78 4.67
N GLU A 11 -20.81 8.10 5.08
CA GLU A 11 -21.38 9.45 5.01
C GLU A 11 -21.30 10.05 3.59
N LEU A 12 -21.41 9.20 2.56
CA LEU A 12 -21.35 9.56 1.15
C LEU A 12 -22.72 9.46 0.50
N SER A 13 -22.93 10.23 -0.57
CA SER A 13 -24.12 10.05 -1.39
C SER A 13 -24.08 8.67 -2.07
N GLN A 14 -25.26 8.06 -2.27
CA GLN A 14 -25.38 6.78 -2.96
C GLN A 14 -24.85 6.80 -4.40
N PRO A 15 -25.03 7.86 -5.21
CA PRO A 15 -24.42 7.95 -6.54
C PRO A 15 -22.89 7.95 -6.51
N GLN A 16 -22.28 8.72 -5.60
CA GLN A 16 -20.82 8.73 -5.43
C GLN A 16 -20.31 7.37 -4.96
N THR A 17 -20.94 6.78 -3.95
CA THR A 17 -20.60 5.45 -3.45
C THR A 17 -20.67 4.40 -4.56
N SER A 18 -21.71 4.44 -5.39
CA SER A 18 -21.86 3.52 -6.54
C SER A 18 -20.73 3.71 -7.56
N LYS A 19 -20.32 4.95 -7.84
CA LYS A 19 -19.19 5.25 -8.72
C LYS A 19 -17.88 4.69 -8.17
N HIS A 20 -17.59 4.91 -6.88
CA HIS A 20 -16.40 4.36 -6.24
C HIS A 20 -16.39 2.83 -6.23
N LEU A 21 -17.50 2.20 -5.86
CA LEU A 21 -17.62 0.73 -5.85
C LEU A 21 -17.45 0.12 -7.23
N ARG A 22 -17.89 0.81 -8.29
CA ARG A 22 -17.64 0.38 -9.67
C ARG A 22 -16.16 0.39 -10.00
N VAL A 23 -15.46 1.50 -9.73
CA VAL A 23 -14.01 1.61 -9.99
C VAL A 23 -13.23 0.56 -9.18
N LEU A 24 -13.61 0.36 -7.92
CA LEU A 24 -12.98 -0.65 -7.06
C LEU A 24 -13.24 -2.09 -7.56
N ALA A 25 -14.41 -2.35 -8.14
CA ALA A 25 -14.70 -3.64 -8.75
C ALA A 25 -13.93 -3.85 -10.06
N GLU A 26 -13.82 -2.82 -10.90
CA GLU A 26 -12.99 -2.84 -12.13
C GLU A 26 -11.51 -3.04 -11.80
N ALA A 27 -11.02 -2.46 -10.71
CA ALA A 27 -9.66 -2.68 -10.19
C ALA A 27 -9.48 -4.03 -9.46
N GLY A 28 -10.55 -4.85 -9.36
CA GLY A 28 -10.51 -6.14 -8.70
C GLY A 28 -10.42 -6.09 -7.17
N LEU A 29 -10.48 -4.92 -6.54
CA LEU A 29 -10.41 -4.73 -5.07
C LEU A 29 -11.73 -5.09 -4.37
N VAL A 30 -12.85 -5.01 -5.08
CA VAL A 30 -14.18 -5.35 -4.58
C VAL A 30 -14.84 -6.38 -5.49
N GLN A 31 -15.51 -7.37 -4.92
CA GLN A 31 -16.42 -8.25 -5.65
C GLN A 31 -17.86 -7.80 -5.50
N VAL A 32 -18.65 -8.05 -6.54
CA VAL A 32 -20.09 -7.78 -6.57
C VAL A 32 -20.85 -9.08 -6.83
N GLU A 33 -21.78 -9.39 -5.95
CA GLU A 33 -22.66 -10.55 -6.08
C GLU A 33 -24.12 -10.08 -6.24
N PRO A 34 -24.85 -10.55 -7.27
CA PRO A 34 -26.27 -10.29 -7.38
C PRO A 34 -27.03 -11.13 -6.33
N SER A 35 -27.80 -10.45 -5.48
CA SER A 35 -28.67 -11.07 -4.47
C SER A 35 -30.09 -10.54 -4.65
N ALA A 36 -30.91 -11.31 -5.37
CA ALA A 36 -32.25 -10.91 -5.80
C ALA A 36 -32.23 -9.51 -6.45
N ASN A 37 -32.93 -8.54 -5.86
CA ASN A 37 -33.03 -7.16 -6.37
C ASN A 37 -31.89 -6.24 -5.89
N LYS A 38 -30.86 -6.77 -5.22
CA LYS A 38 -29.76 -5.99 -4.64
C LYS A 38 -28.41 -6.50 -5.13
N ARG A 39 -27.43 -5.59 -5.21
CA ARG A 39 -26.02 -5.94 -5.40
C ARG A 39 -25.32 -5.90 -4.05
N ILE A 40 -24.66 -6.99 -3.70
CA ILE A 40 -23.88 -7.12 -2.47
C ILE A 40 -22.41 -6.91 -2.84
N TYR A 41 -21.78 -5.93 -2.21
CA TYR A 41 -20.37 -5.63 -2.40
C TYR A 41 -19.54 -6.17 -1.23
N GLN A 42 -18.40 -6.77 -1.54
CA GLN A 42 -17.47 -7.29 -0.55
C GLN A 42 -16.03 -6.98 -0.95
N LEU A 43 -15.20 -6.60 0.02
CA LEU A 43 -13.78 -6.35 -0.20
C LEU A 43 -13.05 -7.67 -0.50
N ARG A 44 -12.19 -7.66 -1.51
CA ARG A 44 -11.29 -8.78 -1.81
C ARG A 44 -9.95 -8.51 -1.15
N THR A 45 -9.52 -9.42 -0.28
CA THR A 45 -8.23 -9.32 0.41
C THR A 45 -7.06 -9.76 -0.45
N VAL A 46 -7.29 -10.64 -1.42
CA VAL A 46 -6.25 -11.24 -2.28
C VAL A 46 -5.41 -10.18 -3.03
N PRO A 47 -5.98 -9.20 -3.74
CA PRO A 47 -5.17 -8.19 -4.44
C PRO A 47 -4.36 -7.30 -3.49
N LEU A 48 -4.84 -7.10 -2.26
CA LEU A 48 -4.10 -6.35 -1.24
C LEU A 48 -2.89 -7.14 -0.73
N GLN A 49 -3.00 -8.46 -0.64
CA GLN A 49 -1.88 -9.34 -0.28
C GLN A 49 -0.81 -9.40 -1.38
N GLU A 50 -1.23 -9.41 -2.64
CA GLU A 50 -0.31 -9.32 -3.79
C GLU A 50 0.45 -7.99 -3.77
N LEU A 51 -0.25 -6.88 -3.51
CA LEU A 51 0.37 -5.56 -3.34
C LEU A 51 1.38 -5.55 -2.19
N GLU A 52 1.00 -6.10 -1.03
CA GLU A 52 1.89 -6.21 0.13
C GLU A 52 3.16 -6.99 -0.22
N THR A 53 3.01 -8.14 -0.89
CA THR A 53 4.14 -8.98 -1.30
C THR A 53 5.09 -8.23 -2.24
N TRP A 54 4.55 -7.47 -3.18
CA TRP A 54 5.36 -6.62 -4.06
C TRP A 54 6.06 -5.49 -3.29
N LEU A 55 5.37 -4.83 -2.36
CA LEU A 55 5.95 -3.78 -1.50
C LEU A 55 7.10 -4.31 -0.64
N GLN A 56 7.01 -5.54 -0.13
CA GLN A 56 8.10 -6.16 0.63
C GLN A 56 9.39 -6.31 -0.20
N THR A 57 9.26 -6.62 -1.49
CA THR A 57 10.40 -6.69 -2.40
C THR A 57 11.08 -5.32 -2.54
N TYR A 58 10.26 -4.28 -2.69
CA TYR A 58 10.77 -2.91 -2.76
C TYR A 58 11.44 -2.48 -1.46
N ARG A 59 10.82 -2.79 -0.32
CA ARG A 59 11.36 -2.47 1.01
C ARG A 59 12.77 -3.04 1.21
N ARG A 60 12.97 -4.33 0.87
CA ARG A 60 14.28 -4.97 0.95
C ARG A 60 15.33 -4.25 0.09
N MET A 61 14.97 -3.84 -1.13
CA MET A 61 15.88 -3.10 -2.00
C MET A 61 16.30 -1.76 -1.40
N TRP A 62 15.41 -1.08 -0.67
CA TRP A 62 15.75 0.17 0.00
C TRP A 62 16.59 -0.04 1.24
N GLU A 63 16.30 -1.06 2.04
CA GLU A 63 17.10 -1.44 3.20
C GLU A 63 18.56 -1.70 2.77
N GLU A 64 18.78 -2.49 1.71
CA GLU A 64 20.13 -2.73 1.17
C GLU A 64 20.83 -1.43 0.71
N LYS A 65 20.09 -0.47 0.14
CA LYS A 65 20.66 0.83 -0.27
C LYS A 65 21.06 1.70 0.92
N PHE A 66 20.25 1.68 1.99
CA PHE A 66 20.55 2.43 3.21
C PHE A 66 21.73 1.81 3.97
N ASP A 67 21.80 0.48 4.04
CA ASP A 67 22.95 -0.22 4.66
C ASP A 67 24.26 0.17 3.97
N ASN A 68 24.28 0.18 2.62
CA ASN A 68 25.45 0.60 1.85
C ASN A 68 25.82 2.07 2.07
N LEU A 69 24.83 2.93 2.29
CA LEU A 69 25.07 4.35 2.58
C LEU A 69 25.68 4.51 3.97
N ASP A 70 25.17 3.79 4.97
CA ASP A 70 25.71 3.81 6.34
C ASP A 70 27.17 3.30 6.36
N ASP A 71 27.46 2.21 5.65
CA ASP A 71 28.83 1.69 5.51
C ASP A 71 29.79 2.73 4.90
N TYR A 72 29.34 3.41 3.84
CA TYR A 72 30.13 4.45 3.19
C TYR A 72 30.39 5.66 4.12
N LEU A 73 29.37 6.09 4.86
CA LEU A 73 29.52 7.18 5.83
C LEU A 73 30.48 6.79 6.97
N HIS A 74 30.42 5.55 7.45
CA HIS A 74 31.36 5.04 8.45
C HIS A 74 32.81 5.01 7.93
N GLN A 75 33.02 4.63 6.67
CA GLN A 75 34.35 4.67 6.05
C GLN A 75 34.91 6.09 5.97
N LEU A 76 34.09 7.07 5.54
CA LEU A 76 34.51 8.47 5.48
C LEU A 76 34.90 9.01 6.87
N GLN A 77 34.08 8.73 7.90
CA GLN A 77 34.38 9.15 9.27
C GLN A 77 35.68 8.53 9.81
N GLN A 78 35.95 7.26 9.51
CA GLN A 78 37.20 6.62 9.91
C GLN A 78 38.42 7.24 9.23
N VAL A 79 38.31 7.59 7.94
CA VAL A 79 39.39 8.23 7.19
C VAL A 79 39.72 9.61 7.76
N ASP A 80 38.70 10.41 8.11
CA ASP A 80 38.93 11.74 8.69
C ASP A 80 39.53 11.67 10.09
N ASN A 81 39.02 10.80 10.98
CA ASN A 81 39.59 10.61 12.31
C ASN A 81 41.07 10.16 12.30
N ASN A 82 41.48 9.40 11.28
CA ASN A 82 42.84 8.87 11.16
C ASN A 82 43.82 9.89 10.55
N LYS A 83 43.32 10.97 9.93
CA LYS A 83 44.14 12.12 9.50
C LYS A 83 44.46 13.03 10.69
N ASP A 84 43.49 13.27 11.57
CA ASP A 84 43.67 14.13 12.75
C ASP A 84 44.66 13.56 13.78
N HIS A 85 44.89 12.24 13.80
CA HIS A 85 45.87 11.59 14.69
C HIS A 85 47.29 11.53 14.11
N LYS A 86 47.50 11.95 12.86
CA LYS A 86 48.80 11.93 12.17
C LYS A 86 49.44 13.31 12.01
N GLU A 87 48.75 14.38 12.42
CA GLU A 87 49.30 15.74 12.58
C GLU A 87 49.71 16.02 14.03
#